data_AF-A0A7J8PU19-F1
#
_entry.id   AF-A0A7J8PU19-F1
#
_cell.length_a   1.000
_cell.length_b   1.000
_cell.length_c   1.000
_cell.angle_alpha   90.00
_cell.angle_beta   90.00
_cell.angle_gamma   90.00
#
_symmetry.space_group_name_H-M   'P 1'
#
loop_
_entity.id
_entity.type
_entity.pdbx_description
1 polymer ?
#
loop_
_entity_poly.entity_id
_entity_poly.type
_entity_poly.pdbx_seq_one_letter_code
_entity_poly.pdbx_strand_id
1 'polypeptide(L)'
;LTKPSISKSLTTRHHVKLLVLPTTWKNTSKTCSCSAQNTRCAPSNSPLWTVTDIAQAVGGRIVKWGPPGTISIDTRTIEPGQWFFAITGENVDAHDFITLDLSKSGCVGVIGNRVCENWEMGFVQVDGDTVSSLLKMAAFARNRFVGKVVAVTGSVGKTSTKAMIALALESLGSKVYHSYEHWNNTFGVSLSLITIPRDAGIAVLEMGMNRKGKLLELTRLGRPDIRVILKVATAHLENLVSLEGVAMAKGEMFQEAKPGDICVANADDPFVKSIPVPQGARRVLFGRSLESDVRLVAAERVGSGGGVGVQVVLQKNMEM
;
A
#
# COMPACT_ATOMS: atom_id res chain seq x y z
N LEU A 1 18.21 -46.44 37.27
CA LEU A 1 17.60 -46.07 35.96
C LEU A 1 17.09 -44.64 36.05
N THR A 2 17.89 -43.73 35.53
CA THR A 2 17.75 -42.27 35.55
C THR A 2 16.65 -41.80 34.59
N LYS A 3 15.71 -40.97 35.08
CA LYS A 3 14.78 -40.22 34.23
C LYS A 3 15.52 -39.02 33.60
N PRO A 4 15.37 -38.74 32.30
CA PRO A 4 16.02 -37.59 31.69
C PRO A 4 15.30 -36.29 32.07
N SER A 5 16.09 -35.32 32.52
CA SER A 5 15.67 -33.94 32.77
C SER A 5 15.44 -33.21 31.44
N ILE A 6 14.18 -32.86 31.16
CA ILE A 6 13.83 -31.97 30.05
C ILE A 6 14.20 -30.55 30.46
N SER A 7 15.25 -29.98 29.84
CA SER A 7 15.60 -28.58 29.99
C SER A 7 14.48 -27.72 29.40
N LYS A 8 13.84 -26.90 30.24
CA LYS A 8 12.89 -25.88 29.79
C LYS A 8 13.66 -24.79 29.03
N SER A 9 13.61 -24.80 27.70
CA SER A 9 14.03 -23.65 26.91
C SER A 9 13.09 -22.48 27.22
N LEU A 10 13.64 -21.36 27.66
CA LEU A 10 12.92 -20.11 27.95
C LEU A 10 12.21 -19.62 26.68
N THR A 11 10.91 -19.87 26.58
CA THR A 11 10.04 -19.35 25.51
C THR A 11 9.44 -18.02 25.95
N THR A 12 9.83 -16.93 25.31
CA THR A 12 9.32 -15.59 25.61
C THR A 12 7.88 -15.45 25.07
N ARG A 13 6.88 -15.54 25.96
CA ARG A 13 5.46 -15.33 25.62
C ARG A 13 5.19 -13.82 25.56
N HIS A 14 4.74 -13.34 24.41
CA HIS A 14 4.33 -11.95 24.24
C HIS A 14 2.80 -11.88 24.20
N HIS A 15 2.20 -11.11 25.11
CA HIS A 15 0.77 -10.80 25.07
C HIS A 15 0.57 -9.51 24.25
N VAL A 16 0.17 -9.66 22.99
CA VAL A 16 -0.24 -8.51 22.17
C VAL A 16 -1.75 -8.31 22.36
N LYS A 17 -2.15 -7.25 23.08
CA LYS A 17 -3.55 -6.82 23.12
C LYS A 17 -3.83 -5.98 21.88
N LEU A 18 -4.48 -6.56 20.87
CA LEU A 18 -5.03 -5.84 19.73
C LEU A 18 -6.49 -5.48 20.04
N LEU A 19 -6.70 -4.25 20.48
CA LEU A 19 -8.04 -3.69 20.70
C LEU A 19 -8.48 -3.00 19.39
N VAL A 20 -9.27 -3.69 18.57
CA VAL A 20 -9.89 -3.08 17.38
C VAL A 20 -11.19 -2.40 17.81
N LEU A 21 -11.14 -1.10 18.05
CA LEU A 21 -12.34 -0.29 18.26
C LEU A 21 -12.92 0.14 16.90
N PRO A 22 -14.25 0.10 16.71
CA PRO A 22 -14.87 0.75 15.57
C PRO A 22 -14.74 2.26 15.76
N THR A 23 -13.87 2.91 14.99
CA THR A 23 -13.77 4.38 15.00
C THR A 23 -14.48 4.94 13.79
N THR A 24 -15.60 5.62 14.06
CA THR A 24 -16.06 6.72 13.23
C THR A 24 -14.94 7.76 13.19
N TRP A 25 -14.47 8.05 11.98
CA TRP A 25 -13.42 9.02 11.72
C TRP A 25 -13.86 10.42 12.20
N LYS A 26 -13.17 10.96 13.21
CA LYS A 26 -13.10 12.40 13.47
C LYS A 26 -11.65 12.79 13.74
N ASN A 27 -11.13 13.62 12.85
CA ASN A 27 -9.78 14.15 12.84
C ASN A 27 -9.59 15.09 14.04
N THR A 28 -8.67 14.79 14.97
CA THR A 28 -8.18 15.78 15.94
C THR A 28 -6.66 15.65 16.06
N SER A 29 -5.96 16.63 15.51
CA SER A 29 -4.53 16.82 15.64
C SER A 29 -4.17 17.26 17.06
N LYS A 30 -3.28 16.53 17.74
CA LYS A 30 -2.47 17.07 18.84
C LYS A 30 -1.00 16.78 18.55
N THR A 31 -0.22 17.85 18.50
CA THR A 31 1.22 17.85 18.28
C THR A 31 1.93 17.41 19.56
N CYS A 32 2.92 16.51 19.42
CA CYS A 32 3.89 16.21 20.47
C CYS A 32 5.28 16.48 19.90
N SER A 33 6.04 17.33 20.56
CA SER A 33 7.37 17.76 20.16
C SER A 33 8.43 16.85 20.76
N CYS A 34 9.24 16.20 19.92
CA CYS A 34 10.55 15.67 20.30
C CYS A 34 11.54 15.95 19.16
N SER A 35 12.63 16.60 19.54
CA SER A 35 13.74 17.01 18.67
C SER A 35 14.71 15.86 18.42
N ALA A 36 15.02 15.58 17.15
CA ALA A 36 16.24 14.87 16.78
C ALA A 36 16.71 15.27 15.37
N GLN A 37 18.03 15.24 15.18
CA GLN A 37 18.83 15.99 14.23
C GLN A 37 18.85 15.42 12.79
N ASN A 38 18.93 16.36 11.84
CA ASN A 38 19.68 16.32 10.57
C ASN A 38 19.65 15.05 9.70
N THR A 39 18.49 14.78 9.11
CA THR A 39 18.38 14.32 7.72
C THR A 39 17.56 15.38 6.98
N ARG A 40 17.90 15.72 5.73
CA ARG A 40 17.13 16.67 4.89
C ARG A 40 15.76 16.06 4.52
N CYS A 41 14.90 15.90 5.51
CA CYS A 41 13.49 15.66 5.32
C CYS A 41 12.85 17.03 5.05
N ALA A 42 12.09 17.14 3.95
CA ALA A 42 11.32 18.35 3.71
C ALA A 42 10.41 18.63 4.93
N PRO A 43 10.27 19.89 5.38
CA PRO A 43 9.44 20.21 6.53
C PRO A 43 8.00 19.72 6.28
N SER A 44 7.32 19.27 7.34
CA SER A 44 5.99 18.65 7.30
C SER A 44 4.88 19.52 6.66
N ASN A 45 5.13 20.81 6.47
CA ASN A 45 4.22 21.77 5.82
C ASN A 45 4.52 22.01 4.33
N SER A 46 5.45 21.27 3.72
CA SER A 46 5.70 21.39 2.28
C SER A 46 4.51 20.81 1.51
N PRO A 47 3.98 21.49 0.48
CA PRO A 47 2.87 20.95 -0.29
C PRO A 47 3.25 19.61 -0.93
N LEU A 48 2.27 18.72 -1.07
CA LEU A 48 2.55 17.39 -1.61
C LEU A 48 3.00 17.46 -3.06
N TRP A 49 2.30 18.27 -3.87
CA TRP A 49 2.63 18.54 -5.27
C TRP A 49 2.50 20.02 -5.57
N THR A 50 3.57 20.63 -6.07
CA THR A 50 3.51 21.92 -6.77
C THR A 50 3.26 21.69 -8.26
N VAL A 51 2.83 22.71 -8.99
CA VAL A 51 2.66 22.60 -10.46
C VAL A 51 3.97 22.23 -11.19
N THR A 52 5.13 22.66 -10.66
CA THR A 52 6.44 22.26 -11.20
C THR A 52 6.75 20.80 -10.92
N ASP A 53 6.45 20.31 -9.70
CA ASP A 53 6.60 18.88 -9.36
C ASP A 53 5.71 18.03 -10.26
N ILE A 54 4.47 18.48 -10.50
CA ILE A 54 3.52 17.79 -11.39
C ILE A 54 4.08 17.71 -12.80
N ALA A 55 4.45 18.84 -13.40
CA ALA A 55 4.99 18.89 -14.76
C ALA A 55 6.25 18.03 -14.92
N GLN A 56 7.17 18.08 -13.95
CA GLN A 56 8.36 17.23 -13.97
C GLN A 56 8.01 15.73 -13.85
N ALA A 57 7.08 15.38 -12.96
CA ALA A 57 6.73 13.99 -12.68
C ALA A 57 6.03 13.30 -13.85
N VAL A 58 5.21 14.03 -14.60
CA VAL A 58 4.54 13.51 -15.80
C VAL A 58 5.36 13.70 -17.08
N GLY A 59 6.43 14.50 -17.03
CA GLY A 59 7.19 14.92 -18.22
C GLY A 59 6.37 15.81 -19.15
N GLY A 60 5.55 16.69 -18.57
CA GLY A 60 4.62 17.57 -19.27
C GLY A 60 5.03 19.04 -19.23
N ARG A 61 4.19 19.89 -19.82
CA ARG A 61 4.38 21.35 -19.90
C ARG A 61 3.32 22.07 -19.10
N ILE A 62 3.72 23.08 -18.34
CA ILE A 62 2.78 23.97 -17.65
C ILE A 62 2.15 24.90 -18.70
N VAL A 63 0.85 24.77 -18.92
CA VAL A 63 0.07 25.64 -19.81
C VAL A 63 -0.55 26.79 -19.02
N LYS A 64 -1.09 26.49 -17.83
CA LYS A 64 -1.59 27.48 -16.88
C LYS A 64 -1.02 27.19 -15.49
N TRP A 65 -0.56 28.21 -14.80
CA TRP A 65 -0.08 28.09 -13.43
C TRP A 65 -1.24 27.79 -12.47
N GLY A 66 -1.00 26.94 -11.48
CA GLY A 66 -1.99 26.62 -10.43
C GLY A 66 -1.31 26.45 -9.08
N PRO A 67 -2.08 26.55 -7.98
CA PRO A 67 -1.54 26.40 -6.63
C PRO A 67 -1.13 24.95 -6.36
N PRO A 68 -0.32 24.71 -5.31
CA PRO A 68 -0.02 23.35 -4.88
C PRO A 68 -1.27 22.60 -4.41
N GLY A 69 -1.29 21.27 -4.56
CA GLY A 69 -2.45 20.46 -4.22
C GLY A 69 -2.16 18.96 -4.14
N THR A 70 -3.18 18.17 -3.81
CA THR A 70 -3.17 16.70 -3.96
C THR A 70 -3.80 16.30 -5.29
N ILE A 71 -3.76 15.02 -5.66
CA ILE A 71 -4.19 14.55 -6.99
C ILE A 71 -5.38 13.60 -6.84
N SER A 72 -6.41 13.79 -7.66
CA SER A 72 -7.52 12.86 -7.87
C SER A 72 -7.64 12.48 -9.35
N ILE A 73 -8.16 11.28 -9.64
CA ILE A 73 -8.53 10.84 -11.00
C ILE A 73 -10.06 10.70 -11.17
N ASP A 74 -10.83 11.08 -10.15
CA ASP A 74 -12.29 10.91 -10.15
C ASP A 74 -12.95 12.23 -9.75
N THR A 75 -13.71 12.81 -10.67
CA THR A 75 -14.42 14.08 -10.46
C THR A 75 -15.54 13.96 -9.43
N ARG A 76 -16.06 12.75 -9.18
CA ARG A 76 -17.17 12.51 -8.24
C ARG A 76 -16.72 12.59 -6.78
N THR A 77 -15.42 12.42 -6.53
CA THR A 77 -14.81 12.42 -5.19
C THR A 77 -13.76 13.51 -5.04
N ILE A 78 -13.72 14.47 -5.98
CA ILE A 78 -12.74 15.55 -5.92
C ILE A 78 -13.02 16.47 -4.74
N GLU A 79 -11.97 16.80 -4.01
CA GLU A 79 -12.02 17.70 -2.87
C GLU A 79 -11.39 19.06 -3.22
N PRO A 80 -11.80 20.16 -2.54
CA PRO A 80 -11.17 21.45 -2.70
C PRO A 80 -9.65 21.40 -2.51
N GLY A 81 -8.89 22.01 -3.41
CA GLY A 81 -7.43 21.99 -3.40
C GLY A 81 -6.80 20.81 -4.17
N GLN A 82 -7.60 19.96 -4.80
CA GLN A 82 -7.10 18.87 -5.63
C GLN A 82 -6.90 19.27 -7.10
N TRP A 83 -5.88 18.69 -7.71
CA TRP A 83 -5.72 18.61 -9.15
C TRP A 83 -6.44 17.38 -9.68
N PHE A 84 -7.14 17.53 -10.80
CA PHE A 84 -7.77 16.43 -11.51
C PHE A 84 -6.85 15.88 -12.60
N PHE A 85 -6.48 14.61 -12.50
CA PHE A 85 -5.73 13.91 -13.53
C PHE A 85 -6.71 13.21 -14.48
N ALA A 86 -6.92 13.82 -15.64
CA ALA A 86 -7.84 13.33 -16.67
C ALA A 86 -7.24 12.11 -17.38
N ILE A 87 -7.72 10.92 -17.04
CA ILE A 87 -7.34 9.67 -17.69
C ILE A 87 -8.24 9.41 -18.90
N THR A 88 -7.62 9.16 -20.04
CA THR A 88 -8.26 8.66 -21.25
C THR A 88 -8.28 7.14 -21.18
N GLY A 89 -9.44 6.57 -20.82
CA GLY A 89 -9.66 5.13 -20.82
C GLY A 89 -10.17 4.61 -22.17
N GLU A 90 -10.34 3.30 -22.29
CA GLU A 90 -10.84 2.66 -23.52
C GLU A 90 -12.28 3.04 -23.85
N ASN A 91 -13.12 3.23 -22.83
CA ASN A 91 -14.56 3.50 -22.99
C ASN A 91 -14.96 4.94 -22.62
N VAL A 92 -14.13 5.65 -21.87
CA VAL A 92 -14.45 6.95 -21.27
C VAL A 92 -13.22 7.84 -21.32
N ASP A 93 -13.36 9.02 -21.91
CA ASP A 93 -12.35 10.07 -21.84
C ASP A 93 -12.68 11.03 -20.69
N ALA A 94 -11.89 11.00 -19.61
CA ALA A 94 -12.18 11.79 -18.43
C ALA A 94 -12.10 13.31 -18.66
N HIS A 95 -11.52 13.75 -19.79
CA HIS A 95 -11.54 15.15 -20.19
C HIS A 95 -12.97 15.67 -20.45
N ASP A 96 -13.93 14.80 -20.76
CA ASP A 96 -15.33 15.18 -20.96
C ASP A 96 -16.01 15.65 -19.66
N PHE A 97 -15.41 15.35 -18.50
CA PHE A 97 -15.90 15.79 -17.19
C PHE A 97 -15.24 17.09 -16.69
N ILE A 98 -14.38 17.71 -17.51
CA ILE A 98 -13.77 19.00 -17.18
C ILE A 98 -14.80 20.10 -17.49
N THR A 99 -15.55 20.50 -16.47
CA THR A 99 -16.61 21.51 -16.56
C THR A 99 -16.31 22.70 -15.66
N LEU A 100 -17.07 23.79 -15.85
CA LEU A 100 -17.03 24.92 -14.92
C LEU A 100 -17.40 24.50 -13.49
N ASP A 101 -18.33 23.56 -13.33
CA ASP A 101 -18.74 23.10 -12.00
C ASP A 101 -17.61 22.34 -11.28
N LEU A 102 -16.75 21.64 -12.02
CA LEU A 102 -15.53 21.03 -11.44
C LEU A 102 -14.64 22.08 -10.77
N SER A 103 -14.47 23.25 -11.42
CA SER A 103 -13.71 24.37 -10.84
C SER A 103 -14.40 24.96 -9.61
N LYS A 104 -15.75 25.09 -9.63
CA LYS A 104 -16.54 25.57 -8.49
C LYS A 104 -16.49 24.63 -7.29
N SER A 105 -16.32 23.32 -7.52
CA SER A 105 -16.09 22.32 -6.46
C SER A 105 -14.71 22.45 -5.79
N GLY A 106 -13.87 23.39 -6.23
CA GLY A 106 -12.56 23.66 -5.65
C GLY A 106 -11.41 22.90 -6.31
N CYS A 107 -11.63 22.30 -7.48
CA CYS A 107 -10.55 21.77 -8.31
C CYS A 107 -9.59 22.89 -8.72
N VAL A 108 -8.31 22.76 -8.40
CA VAL A 108 -7.31 23.83 -8.59
C VAL A 108 -6.52 23.70 -9.89
N GLY A 109 -6.66 22.59 -10.60
CA GLY A 109 -6.05 22.42 -11.91
C GLY A 109 -6.26 21.04 -12.52
N VAL A 110 -5.87 20.90 -13.78
CA VAL A 110 -5.98 19.66 -14.55
C VAL A 110 -4.61 19.18 -15.01
N ILE A 111 -4.42 17.87 -15.00
CA ILE A 111 -3.33 17.16 -15.67
C ILE A 111 -3.97 16.34 -16.79
N GLY A 112 -3.64 16.62 -18.05
CA GLY A 112 -4.32 15.98 -19.19
C GLY A 112 -3.62 16.22 -20.51
N ASN A 113 -4.00 15.50 -21.56
CA ASN A 113 -3.43 15.65 -22.90
C ASN A 113 -4.29 16.54 -23.82
N ARG A 114 -5.52 16.84 -23.42
CA ARG A 114 -6.45 17.73 -24.14
C ARG A 114 -6.77 18.94 -23.29
N VAL A 115 -6.33 20.13 -23.74
CA VAL A 115 -6.71 21.39 -23.08
C VAL A 115 -8.18 21.66 -23.37
N CYS A 116 -9.02 21.77 -22.33
CA CYS A 116 -10.43 22.08 -22.50
C CYS A 116 -10.65 23.59 -22.65
N GLU A 117 -11.54 23.96 -23.57
CA GLU A 117 -11.96 25.35 -23.75
C GLU A 117 -12.61 25.88 -22.46
N ASN A 118 -12.37 27.16 -22.13
CA ASN A 118 -12.91 27.86 -20.95
C ASN A 118 -12.45 27.33 -19.58
N TRP A 119 -11.40 26.49 -19.52
CA TRP A 119 -10.77 26.11 -18.25
C TRP A 119 -9.75 27.16 -17.80
N GLU A 120 -10.03 27.88 -16.70
CA GLU A 120 -9.17 28.98 -16.22
C GLU A 120 -8.23 28.64 -15.06
N MET A 121 -8.35 27.45 -14.47
CA MET A 121 -7.48 27.02 -13.37
C MET A 121 -6.13 26.49 -13.90
N GLY A 122 -5.29 25.95 -13.00
CA GLY A 122 -4.02 25.35 -13.39
C GLY A 122 -4.17 24.26 -14.46
N PHE A 123 -3.19 24.14 -15.35
CA PHE A 123 -3.21 23.13 -16.39
C PHE A 123 -1.78 22.67 -16.71
N VAL A 124 -1.52 21.38 -16.51
CA VAL A 124 -0.30 20.70 -16.96
C VAL A 124 -0.68 19.79 -18.12
N GLN A 125 -0.15 20.10 -19.30
CA GLN A 125 -0.36 19.32 -20.50
C GLN A 125 0.66 18.17 -20.56
N VAL A 126 0.18 16.96 -20.76
CA VAL A 126 1.02 15.79 -21.03
C VAL A 126 0.96 15.44 -22.51
N ASP A 127 2.08 15.03 -23.08
CA ASP A 127 2.14 14.56 -24.45
C ASP A 127 1.83 13.05 -24.49
N GLY A 128 0.83 12.67 -25.30
CA GLY A 128 0.48 11.27 -25.54
C GLY A 128 -0.45 10.66 -24.49
N ASP A 129 -0.16 9.42 -24.09
CA ASP A 129 -1.04 8.60 -23.26
C ASP A 129 -1.05 9.05 -21.79
N THR A 130 -2.25 9.29 -21.27
CA THR A 130 -2.48 9.77 -19.90
C THR A 130 -2.21 8.68 -18.86
N VAL A 131 -2.45 7.41 -19.18
CA VAL A 131 -2.16 6.28 -18.28
C VAL A 131 -0.66 6.14 -18.08
N SER A 132 0.12 6.22 -19.15
CA SER A 132 1.59 6.23 -19.11
C SER A 132 2.12 7.41 -18.29
N SER A 133 1.47 8.58 -18.41
CA SER A 133 1.82 9.77 -17.62
C SER A 133 1.52 9.59 -16.12
N LEU A 134 0.41 8.91 -15.77
CA LEU A 134 0.10 8.54 -14.39
C LEU A 134 1.16 7.59 -13.81
N LEU A 135 1.60 6.61 -14.59
CA LEU A 135 2.66 5.68 -14.18
C LEU A 135 4.00 6.38 -13.96
N LYS A 136 4.36 7.34 -14.82
CA LYS A 136 5.54 8.20 -14.62
C LYS A 136 5.44 8.98 -13.31
N MET A 137 4.28 9.58 -13.04
CA MET A 137 4.04 10.32 -11.80
C MET A 137 4.15 9.42 -10.56
N ALA A 138 3.58 8.21 -10.62
CA ALA A 138 3.70 7.23 -9.55
C ALA A 138 5.15 6.77 -9.32
N ALA A 139 5.92 6.55 -10.39
CA ALA A 139 7.34 6.22 -10.30
C ALA A 139 8.15 7.36 -9.68
N PHE A 140 7.87 8.61 -10.08
CA PHE A 140 8.45 9.81 -9.49
C PHE A 140 8.12 9.92 -7.99
N ALA A 141 6.85 9.72 -7.62
CA ALA A 141 6.42 9.70 -6.23
C ALA A 141 7.10 8.60 -5.40
N ARG A 142 7.24 7.39 -5.96
CA ARG A 142 7.95 6.29 -5.30
C ARG A 142 9.43 6.58 -5.14
N ASN A 143 10.09 7.23 -6.10
CA ASN A 143 11.50 7.66 -5.98
C ASN A 143 11.68 8.71 -4.89
N ARG A 144 10.68 9.58 -4.71
CA ARG A 144 10.66 10.61 -3.68
C ARG A 144 10.44 10.05 -2.27
N PHE A 145 9.77 8.91 -2.14
CA PHE A 145 9.54 8.24 -0.87
C PHE A 145 10.75 7.41 -0.42
N VAL A 146 11.35 7.80 0.70
CA VAL A 146 12.54 7.13 1.29
C VAL A 146 12.19 6.14 2.41
N GLY A 147 10.92 6.08 2.82
CA GLY A 147 10.46 5.17 3.85
C GLY A 147 10.34 3.72 3.38
N LYS A 148 9.85 2.85 4.26
CA LYS A 148 9.68 1.42 3.98
C LYS A 148 8.34 1.14 3.32
N VAL A 149 8.33 0.26 2.33
CA VAL A 149 7.10 -0.18 1.66
C VAL A 149 6.79 -1.63 2.02
N VAL A 150 5.57 -1.86 2.52
CA VAL A 150 5.00 -3.18 2.76
C VAL A 150 3.95 -3.45 1.68
N ALA A 151 4.09 -4.52 0.93
CA ALA A 151 3.07 -4.98 -0.02
C ALA A 151 2.34 -6.22 0.51
N VAL A 152 1.01 -6.22 0.43
CA VAL A 152 0.16 -7.33 0.90
C VAL A 152 -0.66 -7.88 -0.26
N THR A 153 -0.60 -9.19 -0.46
CA THR A 153 -1.48 -9.91 -1.39
C THR A 153 -2.03 -11.20 -0.78
N GLY A 154 -3.06 -11.74 -1.42
CA GLY A 154 -3.77 -12.94 -0.99
C GLY A 154 -5.13 -13.04 -1.66
N SER A 155 -5.69 -14.24 -1.74
CA SER A 155 -7.06 -14.40 -2.23
C SER A 155 -8.06 -13.80 -1.24
N VAL A 156 -7.81 -13.91 0.07
CA VAL A 156 -8.65 -13.38 1.15
C VAL A 156 -7.79 -12.68 2.19
N GLY A 157 -8.36 -11.68 2.88
CA GLY A 157 -7.76 -11.06 4.06
C GLY A 157 -6.78 -9.91 3.80
N LYS A 158 -6.60 -9.49 2.53
CA LYS A 158 -5.68 -8.39 2.15
C LYS A 158 -5.98 -7.09 2.89
N THR A 159 -7.22 -6.61 2.78
CA THR A 159 -7.65 -5.32 3.33
C THR A 159 -7.58 -5.31 4.86
N SER A 160 -8.08 -6.37 5.51
CA SER A 160 -7.99 -6.52 6.96
C SER A 160 -6.54 -6.60 7.45
N THR A 161 -5.68 -7.35 6.77
CA THR A 161 -4.27 -7.48 7.17
C THR A 161 -3.49 -6.18 6.95
N LYS A 162 -3.72 -5.47 5.83
CA LYS A 162 -3.16 -4.13 5.60
C LYS A 162 -3.52 -3.18 6.74
N ALA A 163 -4.80 -3.14 7.14
CA ALA A 163 -5.26 -2.31 8.25
C ALA A 163 -4.61 -2.72 9.59
N MET A 164 -4.52 -4.02 9.88
CA MET A 164 -3.84 -4.51 11.09
C MET A 164 -2.34 -4.16 11.12
N ILE A 165 -1.65 -4.26 9.98
CA ILE A 165 -0.23 -3.86 9.86
C ILE A 165 -0.09 -2.37 10.14
N ALA A 166 -0.95 -1.53 9.54
CA ALA A 166 -0.92 -0.08 9.77
C ALA A 166 -1.12 0.24 11.25
N LEU A 167 -2.20 -0.27 11.87
CA LEU A 167 -2.50 -0.04 13.28
C LEU A 167 -1.37 -0.50 14.20
N ALA A 168 -0.75 -1.66 13.93
CA ALA A 168 0.37 -2.15 14.72
C ALA A 168 1.58 -1.22 14.63
N LEU A 169 1.94 -0.77 13.44
CA LEU A 169 3.08 0.12 13.21
C LEU A 169 2.83 1.54 13.76
N GLU A 170 1.61 2.05 13.64
CA GLU A 170 1.19 3.32 14.24
C GLU A 170 1.26 3.26 15.77
N SER A 171 0.86 2.13 16.38
CA SER A 171 0.97 1.94 17.83
C SER A 171 2.43 2.00 18.35
N LEU A 172 3.40 1.78 17.47
CA LEU A 172 4.84 1.91 17.74
C LEU A 172 5.38 3.32 17.47
N GLY A 173 4.50 4.29 17.14
CA GLY A 173 4.86 5.68 16.85
C GLY A 173 5.27 5.95 15.41
N SER A 174 5.11 4.99 14.49
CA SER A 174 5.40 5.22 13.06
C SER A 174 4.29 6.03 12.41
N LYS A 175 4.67 6.97 11.53
CA LYS A 175 3.71 7.59 10.61
C LYS A 175 3.50 6.67 9.41
N VAL A 176 2.30 6.12 9.29
CA VAL A 176 1.98 5.10 8.29
C VAL A 176 1.00 5.64 7.29
N TYR A 177 1.32 5.47 6.01
CA TYR A 177 0.35 5.53 4.93
C TYR A 177 -0.16 4.12 4.64
N HIS A 178 -1.45 3.95 4.37
CA HIS A 178 -1.97 2.70 3.84
C HIS A 178 -2.94 2.95 2.69
N SER A 179 -2.93 2.08 1.68
CA SER A 179 -3.84 2.25 0.53
C SER A 179 -5.31 2.21 0.94
N TYR A 180 -6.19 2.87 0.18
CA TYR A 180 -7.65 2.76 0.35
C TYR A 180 -8.15 1.36 -0.08
N GLU A 181 -9.36 0.96 0.36
CA GLU A 181 -9.83 -0.44 0.27
C GLU A 181 -9.80 -1.05 -1.14
N HIS A 182 -10.10 -0.28 -2.18
CA HIS A 182 -10.13 -0.76 -3.57
C HIS A 182 -8.88 -0.42 -4.37
N TRP A 183 -7.89 0.22 -3.74
CA TRP A 183 -6.68 0.67 -4.42
C TRP A 183 -5.64 -0.44 -4.47
N ASN A 184 -5.95 -1.48 -5.25
CA ASN A 184 -5.11 -2.67 -5.38
C ASN A 184 -4.73 -3.03 -6.82
N ASN A 185 -5.24 -2.30 -7.81
CA ASN A 185 -4.88 -2.43 -9.22
C ASN A 185 -3.84 -1.36 -9.62
N THR A 186 -3.52 -1.24 -10.91
CA THR A 186 -2.52 -0.28 -11.40
C THR A 186 -2.86 1.17 -11.04
N PHE A 187 -4.10 1.59 -11.25
CA PHE A 187 -4.52 2.95 -10.90
C PHE A 187 -4.47 3.19 -9.40
N GLY A 188 -5.01 2.26 -8.62
CA GLY A 188 -5.02 2.33 -7.16
C GLY A 188 -3.64 2.38 -6.53
N VAL A 189 -2.70 1.52 -6.98
CA VAL A 189 -1.32 1.53 -6.50
C VAL A 189 -0.61 2.82 -6.95
N SER A 190 -0.86 3.30 -8.17
CA SER A 190 -0.31 4.57 -8.65
C SER A 190 -0.75 5.75 -7.76
N LEU A 191 -2.06 5.87 -7.52
CA LEU A 191 -2.60 6.89 -6.63
C LEU A 191 -2.09 6.73 -5.19
N SER A 192 -1.93 5.49 -4.73
CA SER A 192 -1.39 5.23 -3.41
C SER A 192 -0.01 5.84 -3.26
N LEU A 193 0.86 5.64 -4.24
CA LEU A 193 2.22 6.21 -4.26
C LEU A 193 2.21 7.74 -4.38
N ILE A 194 1.35 8.28 -5.24
CA ILE A 194 1.22 9.72 -5.49
C ILE A 194 0.75 10.47 -4.23
N THR A 195 -0.07 9.82 -3.40
CA THR A 195 -0.71 10.42 -2.23
C THR A 195 0.05 10.21 -0.92
N ILE A 196 1.16 9.47 -0.91
CA ILE A 196 1.96 9.25 0.32
C ILE A 196 2.38 10.60 0.91
N PRO A 197 1.97 10.92 2.16
CA PRO A 197 2.38 12.14 2.85
C PRO A 197 3.91 12.25 2.98
N ARG A 198 4.42 13.49 2.95
CA ARG A 198 5.86 13.78 3.01
C ARG A 198 6.54 13.27 4.29
N ASP A 199 5.77 13.16 5.37
CA ASP A 199 6.22 12.75 6.70
C ASP A 199 5.93 11.28 7.03
N ALA A 200 5.33 10.51 6.11
CA ALA A 200 5.15 9.08 6.29
C ALA A 200 6.52 8.37 6.31
N GLY A 201 6.73 7.49 7.28
CA GLY A 201 7.91 6.62 7.36
C GLY A 201 7.69 5.24 6.75
N ILE A 202 6.43 4.83 6.64
CA ILE A 202 6.04 3.51 6.13
C ILE A 202 4.81 3.64 5.23
N ALA A 203 4.78 2.90 4.13
CA ALA A 203 3.61 2.76 3.27
C ALA A 203 3.18 1.28 3.17
N VAL A 204 1.91 0.99 3.45
CA VAL A 204 1.32 -0.35 3.38
C VAL A 204 0.37 -0.40 2.18
N LEU A 205 0.79 -1.11 1.13
CA LEU A 205 0.10 -1.19 -0.14
C LEU A 205 -0.61 -2.54 -0.27
N GLU A 206 -1.90 -2.51 -0.58
CA GLU A 206 -2.60 -3.68 -1.06
C GLU A 206 -2.31 -3.90 -2.55
N MET A 207 -1.99 -5.12 -2.96
CA MET A 207 -1.78 -5.47 -4.37
C MET A 207 -2.64 -6.66 -4.78
N GLY A 208 -3.53 -6.40 -5.73
CA GLY A 208 -4.46 -7.36 -6.32
C GLY A 208 -4.02 -7.78 -7.71
N MET A 209 -4.49 -8.94 -8.15
CA MET A 209 -4.21 -9.44 -9.49
C MET A 209 -5.40 -10.23 -10.01
N ASN A 210 -5.58 -10.17 -11.32
CA ASN A 210 -6.61 -10.89 -12.05
C ASN A 210 -6.04 -11.72 -13.21
N ARG A 211 -4.72 -11.64 -13.47
CA ARG A 211 -4.03 -12.34 -14.56
C ARG A 211 -2.53 -12.50 -14.21
N LYS A 212 -1.88 -13.43 -14.89
CA LYS A 212 -0.41 -13.61 -14.84
C LYS A 212 0.32 -12.33 -15.28
N GLY A 213 1.44 -12.03 -14.63
CA GLY A 213 2.26 -10.85 -14.83
C GLY A 213 1.79 -9.63 -14.04
N LYS A 214 0.54 -9.62 -13.55
CA LYS A 214 -0.02 -8.42 -12.95
C LYS A 214 0.62 -8.05 -11.62
N LEU A 215 0.93 -9.03 -10.78
CA LEU A 215 1.59 -8.73 -9.51
C LEU A 215 3.04 -8.30 -9.72
N LEU A 216 3.71 -8.84 -10.74
CA LEU A 216 5.02 -8.37 -11.13
C LEU A 216 4.99 -6.88 -11.54
N GLU A 217 4.04 -6.47 -12.37
CA GLU A 217 3.84 -5.05 -12.74
C GLU A 217 3.65 -4.15 -11.51
N LEU A 218 2.78 -4.54 -10.58
CA LEU A 218 2.52 -3.75 -9.36
C LEU A 218 3.72 -3.72 -8.41
N THR A 219 4.45 -4.83 -8.31
CA THR A 219 5.66 -4.93 -7.48
C THR A 219 6.78 -4.04 -8.02
N ARG A 220 6.96 -3.99 -9.35
CA ARG A 220 7.91 -3.07 -10.01
C ARG A 220 7.59 -1.61 -9.74
N LEU A 221 6.30 -1.27 -9.73
CA LEU A 221 5.84 0.09 -9.44
C LEU A 221 6.04 0.45 -7.97
N GLY A 222 5.58 -0.41 -7.06
CA GLY A 222 5.61 -0.18 -5.61
C GLY A 222 6.97 -0.36 -4.95
N ARG A 223 7.87 -1.17 -5.54
CA ARG A 223 9.20 -1.54 -4.99
C ARG A 223 9.16 -1.79 -3.47
N PRO A 224 8.40 -2.82 -3.02
CA PRO A 224 8.28 -3.14 -1.60
C PRO A 224 9.61 -3.61 -1.00
N ASP A 225 9.84 -3.27 0.27
CA ASP A 225 10.91 -3.85 1.10
C ASP A 225 10.41 -5.13 1.80
N ILE A 226 9.13 -5.14 2.18
CA ILE A 226 8.46 -6.28 2.82
C ILE A 226 7.29 -6.74 1.96
N ARG A 227 7.21 -8.03 1.67
CA ARG A 227 6.21 -8.65 0.79
C ARG A 227 5.46 -9.71 1.57
N VAL A 228 4.14 -9.62 1.63
CA VAL A 228 3.29 -10.51 2.44
C VAL A 228 2.30 -11.26 1.56
N ILE A 229 2.44 -12.58 1.46
CA ILE A 229 1.47 -13.45 0.78
C ILE A 229 0.66 -14.20 1.84
N LEU A 230 -0.66 -13.94 1.88
CA LEU A 230 -1.52 -14.44 2.95
C LEU A 230 -2.07 -15.85 2.70
N LYS A 231 -2.67 -16.06 1.52
CA LYS A 231 -3.40 -17.29 1.19
C LYS A 231 -3.63 -17.40 -0.31
N VAL A 232 -3.55 -18.62 -0.83
CA VAL A 232 -4.06 -19.02 -2.14
C VAL A 232 -5.41 -19.70 -1.93
N ALA A 233 -6.43 -19.22 -2.63
CA ALA A 233 -7.77 -19.81 -2.66
C ALA A 233 -8.36 -19.59 -4.05
N THR A 234 -9.44 -20.32 -4.35
CA THR A 234 -10.21 -20.25 -5.60
C THR A 234 -10.77 -18.83 -5.79
N ALA A 235 -9.99 -17.96 -6.40
CA ALA A 235 -10.35 -16.61 -6.79
C ALA A 235 -9.68 -16.34 -8.13
N HIS A 236 -10.36 -15.63 -9.03
CA HIS A 236 -9.86 -15.33 -10.38
C HIS A 236 -9.54 -16.57 -11.24
N LEU A 237 -10.22 -17.69 -11.01
CA LEU A 237 -10.01 -18.94 -11.75
C LEU A 237 -10.31 -18.79 -13.25
N GLU A 238 -11.24 -17.92 -13.62
CA GLU A 238 -11.59 -17.63 -15.03
C GLU A 238 -10.36 -17.25 -15.88
N ASN A 239 -9.38 -16.56 -15.28
CA ASN A 239 -8.18 -16.09 -15.98
C ASN A 239 -6.91 -16.88 -15.65
N LEU A 240 -6.92 -17.65 -14.56
CA LEU A 240 -5.72 -18.33 -14.03
C LEU A 240 -5.83 -19.85 -14.05
N VAL A 241 -6.99 -20.37 -14.44
CA VAL A 241 -7.31 -21.78 -14.76
C VAL A 241 -7.24 -22.75 -13.58
N SER A 242 -6.27 -22.62 -12.68
CA SER A 242 -6.07 -23.52 -11.54
C SER A 242 -5.55 -22.80 -10.29
N LEU A 243 -5.55 -23.50 -9.15
CA LEU A 243 -4.97 -23.00 -7.89
C LEU A 243 -3.45 -22.82 -8.01
N GLU A 244 -2.77 -23.69 -8.73
CA GLU A 244 -1.35 -23.56 -9.08
C GLU A 244 -1.10 -22.29 -9.89
N GLY A 245 -1.98 -22.00 -10.86
CA GLY A 245 -1.95 -20.75 -11.63
C GLY A 245 -2.06 -19.52 -10.73
N VAL A 246 -3.00 -19.53 -9.79
CA VAL A 246 -3.16 -18.48 -8.78
C VAL A 246 -1.92 -18.37 -7.89
N ALA A 247 -1.35 -19.50 -7.45
CA ALA A 247 -0.17 -19.53 -6.61
C ALA A 247 1.06 -18.95 -7.32
N MET A 248 1.33 -19.38 -8.55
CA MET A 248 2.42 -18.86 -9.38
C MET A 248 2.30 -17.35 -9.57
N ALA A 249 1.09 -16.89 -9.92
CA ALA A 249 0.86 -15.49 -10.19
C ALA A 249 0.89 -14.62 -8.91
N LYS A 250 0.59 -15.18 -7.73
CA LYS A 250 0.88 -14.54 -6.43
C LYS A 250 2.36 -14.52 -6.10
N GLY A 251 3.07 -15.60 -6.43
CA GLY A 251 4.51 -15.74 -6.24
C GLY A 251 5.33 -14.73 -7.03
N GLU A 252 4.78 -14.14 -8.10
CA GLU A 252 5.38 -13.01 -8.83
C GLU A 252 5.84 -11.88 -7.91
N MET A 253 5.12 -11.63 -6.81
CA MET A 253 5.51 -10.58 -5.86
C MET A 253 6.88 -10.85 -5.21
N PHE A 254 7.25 -12.12 -5.00
CA PHE A 254 8.55 -12.49 -4.42
C PHE A 254 9.68 -12.51 -5.44
N GLN A 255 9.40 -12.63 -6.74
CA GLN A 255 10.43 -12.83 -7.77
C GLN A 255 11.46 -11.70 -7.81
N GLU A 256 11.06 -10.47 -7.52
CA GLU A 256 11.94 -9.29 -7.51
C GLU A 256 12.30 -8.83 -6.09
N ALA A 257 12.24 -9.73 -5.11
CA ALA A 257 12.85 -9.48 -3.80
C ALA A 257 14.37 -9.36 -3.95
N LYS A 258 14.92 -8.30 -3.36
CA LYS A 258 16.36 -8.01 -3.37
C LYS A 258 17.03 -8.54 -2.10
N PRO A 259 18.37 -8.66 -2.08
CA PRO A 259 19.09 -8.91 -0.84
C PRO A 259 18.71 -7.91 0.26
N GLY A 260 18.35 -8.42 1.44
CA GLY A 260 17.86 -7.63 2.57
C GLY A 260 16.34 -7.40 2.63
N ASP A 261 15.60 -7.69 1.55
CA ASP A 261 14.14 -7.66 1.57
C ASP A 261 13.56 -8.80 2.41
N ILE A 262 12.31 -8.65 2.88
CA ILE A 262 11.62 -9.66 3.69
C ILE A 262 10.41 -10.21 2.92
N CYS A 263 10.35 -11.53 2.77
CA CYS A 263 9.24 -12.27 2.18
C CYS A 263 8.49 -13.03 3.28
N VAL A 264 7.30 -12.56 3.62
CA VAL A 264 6.40 -13.12 4.64
C VAL A 264 5.40 -14.07 3.98
N ALA A 265 5.41 -15.33 4.39
CA ALA A 265 4.62 -16.40 3.79
C ALA A 265 3.84 -17.19 4.83
N ASN A 266 2.62 -17.59 4.49
CA ASN A 266 1.79 -18.43 5.34
C ASN A 266 2.26 -19.90 5.31
N ALA A 267 2.71 -20.42 6.45
CA ALA A 267 3.17 -21.79 6.62
C ALA A 267 2.03 -22.83 6.60
N ASP A 268 0.79 -22.40 6.86
CA ASP A 268 -0.38 -23.29 6.85
C ASP A 268 -0.97 -23.47 5.45
N ASP A 269 -0.52 -22.69 4.47
CA ASP A 269 -0.94 -22.77 3.07
C ASP A 269 0.19 -23.40 2.23
N PRO A 270 0.04 -24.66 1.75
CA PRO A 270 1.09 -25.36 1.02
C PRO A 270 1.55 -24.64 -0.26
N PHE A 271 0.63 -23.95 -0.95
CA PHE A 271 0.97 -23.19 -2.15
C PHE A 271 1.81 -21.98 -1.79
N VAL A 272 1.41 -21.21 -0.78
CA VAL A 272 2.17 -20.03 -0.34
C VAL A 272 3.53 -20.41 0.23
N LYS A 273 3.57 -21.45 1.06
CA LYS A 273 4.80 -21.96 1.68
C LYS A 273 5.82 -22.42 0.63
N SER A 274 5.36 -23.00 -0.49
CA SER A 274 6.24 -23.49 -1.55
C SER A 274 6.74 -22.42 -2.53
N ILE A 275 6.22 -21.19 -2.48
CA ILE A 275 6.71 -20.09 -3.34
C ILE A 275 8.19 -19.84 -3.06
N PRO A 276 9.08 -19.86 -4.06
CA PRO A 276 10.51 -19.64 -3.86
C PRO A 276 10.79 -18.19 -3.41
N VAL A 277 11.85 -18.02 -2.63
CA VAL A 277 12.35 -16.69 -2.21
C VAL A 277 13.74 -16.50 -2.81
N PRO A 278 14.01 -15.38 -3.51
CA PRO A 278 15.32 -15.11 -4.09
C PRO A 278 16.47 -15.12 -3.07
N GLN A 279 17.68 -15.44 -3.53
CA GLN A 279 18.87 -15.46 -2.69
C GLN A 279 19.11 -14.09 -2.05
N GLY A 280 19.43 -14.09 -0.75
CA GLY A 280 19.69 -12.88 0.03
C GLY A 280 18.43 -12.19 0.57
N ALA A 281 17.23 -12.52 0.08
CA ALA A 281 15.99 -12.11 0.72
C ALA A 281 15.69 -13.02 1.92
N ARG A 282 15.19 -12.44 3.02
CA ARG A 282 14.84 -13.18 4.23
C ARG A 282 13.42 -13.72 4.12
N ARG A 283 13.25 -15.02 4.34
CA ARG A 283 11.91 -15.62 4.52
C ARG A 283 11.47 -15.47 5.98
N VAL A 284 10.19 -15.16 6.18
CA VAL A 284 9.52 -15.24 7.49
C VAL A 284 8.21 -15.98 7.33
N LEU A 285 8.01 -17.02 8.12
CA LEU A 285 6.82 -17.85 8.11
C LEU A 285 5.86 -17.46 9.23
N PHE A 286 4.58 -17.35 8.92
CA PHE A 286 3.52 -17.18 9.91
C PHE A 286 2.46 -18.28 9.76
N GLY A 287 1.77 -18.62 10.84
CA GLY A 287 0.74 -19.67 10.80
C GLY A 287 0.51 -20.32 12.15
N ARG A 288 -0.19 -21.45 12.17
CA ARG A 288 -0.38 -22.32 13.34
C ARG A 288 0.64 -23.47 13.35
N SER A 289 1.19 -23.80 12.18
CA SER A 289 2.24 -24.80 11.99
C SER A 289 3.45 -24.57 12.89
N LEU A 290 4.06 -25.65 13.37
CA LEU A 290 5.28 -25.63 14.17
C LEU A 290 6.48 -25.04 13.42
N GLU A 291 6.46 -25.06 12.10
CA GLU A 291 7.48 -24.45 11.25
C GLU A 291 7.34 -22.91 11.12
N SER A 292 6.31 -22.31 11.71
CA SER A 292 6.10 -20.86 11.64
C SER A 292 7.10 -20.12 12.54
N ASP A 293 7.79 -19.11 12.00
CA ASP A 293 8.60 -18.18 12.79
C ASP A 293 7.75 -17.37 13.75
N VAL A 294 6.55 -16.97 13.32
CA VAL A 294 5.52 -16.32 14.13
C VAL A 294 4.29 -17.21 14.17
N ARG A 295 4.15 -17.97 15.26
CA ARG A 295 3.14 -19.00 15.41
C ARG A 295 1.95 -18.53 16.23
N LEU A 296 0.74 -18.67 15.70
CA LEU A 296 -0.51 -18.51 16.44
C LEU A 296 -0.75 -19.74 17.31
N VAL A 297 -0.69 -19.56 18.63
CA VAL A 297 -0.91 -20.63 19.61
C VAL A 297 -2.38 -20.69 20.05
N ALA A 298 -2.98 -19.54 20.29
CA ALA A 298 -4.38 -19.41 20.69
C ALA A 298 -4.97 -18.12 20.14
N ALA A 299 -6.26 -18.14 19.84
CA ALA A 299 -7.04 -16.96 19.46
C ALA A 299 -8.40 -17.04 20.14
N GLU A 300 -8.74 -16.04 20.93
CA GLU A 300 -10.02 -15.95 21.65
C GLU A 300 -10.74 -14.67 21.24
N ARG A 301 -12.04 -14.78 21.00
CA ARG A 301 -12.87 -13.59 20.77
C ARG A 301 -13.09 -12.89 22.11
N VAL A 302 -12.89 -11.59 22.13
CA VAL A 302 -13.06 -10.74 23.31
C VAL A 302 -14.04 -9.62 22.98
N GLY A 303 -15.08 -9.47 23.81
CA GLY A 303 -16.09 -8.41 23.70
C GLY A 303 -17.51 -8.93 23.49
N SER A 304 -18.47 -8.25 24.12
CA SER A 304 -19.92 -8.52 24.06
C SER A 304 -20.72 -7.46 23.28
N GLY A 305 -20.06 -6.48 22.65
CA GLY A 305 -20.72 -5.41 21.89
C GLY A 305 -20.01 -5.06 20.59
N GLY A 306 -20.73 -5.18 19.47
CA GLY A 306 -20.51 -4.55 18.15
C GLY A 306 -19.22 -4.85 17.36
N GLY A 307 -18.09 -5.08 18.03
CA GLY A 307 -16.80 -5.40 17.43
C GLY A 307 -16.26 -6.74 17.92
N VAL A 308 -15.55 -7.45 17.05
CA VAL A 308 -14.86 -8.70 17.40
C VAL A 308 -13.43 -8.36 17.79
N GLY A 309 -13.18 -8.16 19.09
CA GLY A 309 -11.81 -8.17 19.60
C GLY A 309 -11.24 -9.59 19.50
N VAL A 310 -9.96 -9.73 19.19
CA VAL A 310 -9.29 -11.03 19.20
C VAL A 310 -8.04 -10.92 20.06
N GLN A 311 -7.99 -11.69 21.14
CA GLN A 311 -6.76 -11.88 21.89
C GLN A 311 -6.01 -13.05 21.26
N VAL A 312 -4.77 -12.79 20.85
CA VAL A 312 -3.91 -13.81 20.26
C VAL A 312 -2.70 -14.07 21.14
N VAL A 313 -2.30 -15.34 21.24
CA VAL A 313 -1.03 -15.74 21.83
C VAL A 313 -0.10 -16.11 20.68
N LEU A 314 0.99 -15.36 20.56
CA LEU A 314 2.02 -15.62 19.55
C LEU A 314 3.24 -16.24 20.21
N GLN A 315 3.76 -17.31 19.61
CA GLN A 315 5.09 -17.82 19.88
C GLN A 315 5.99 -17.39 18.73
N LYS A 316 7.09 -16.73 19.05
CA LYS A 316 8.15 -16.48 18.09
C LYS A 316 9.22 -17.55 18.25
N ASN A 317 9.58 -18.23 17.17
CA ASN A 317 10.82 -19.00 17.16
C ASN A 317 11.97 -17.99 17.20
N MET A 318 12.58 -17.84 18.37
CA MET A 318 13.87 -17.18 18.46
C MET A 318 14.88 -18.20 17.96
N GLU A 319 15.36 -18.05 16.72
CA GLU A 319 16.65 -18.63 16.41
C GLU A 319 17.68 -17.97 17.35
N MET A 320 18.52 -18.82 17.95
CA MET A 320 19.63 -18.49 18.86
C MET A 320 20.66 -17.57 18.22
#